data_AF-A0ABD0R6U4-F1
#
_entry.id   AF-A0ABD0R6U4-F1
#
_cell.length_a   1.000
_cell.length_b   1.000
_cell.length_c   1.000
_cell.angle_alpha   90.00
_cell.angle_beta   90.00
_cell.angle_gamma   90.00
#
_symmetry.space_group_name_H-M   'P 1'
#
loop_
_entity.id
_entity.type
_entity.pdbx_description
1 polymer ?
#
loop_
_entity_poly.entity_id
_entity_poly.type
_entity_poly.pdbx_seq_one_letter_code
_entity_poly.pdbx_strand_id
1 'polypeptide(L)' 'TLLISPDFSCTEEVLTIISLLSVDSVLYSPPARRDDVLAVRKKFISSEGDHMTLLNIYRAFKKVSGNK' A
#
# COMPACT_ATOMS: atom_id res chain seq x y z
N THR A 1 2.90 -16.59 5.31
CA THR A 1 3.08 -15.60 4.23
C THR A 1 4.54 -15.16 4.10
N LEU A 2 5.18 -14.58 5.13
CA LEU A 2 6.61 -14.20 5.03
C LEU A 2 7.55 -15.41 4.90
N LEU A 3 7.31 -16.49 5.64
CA LEU A 3 8.18 -17.68 5.60
C LEU A 3 8.18 -18.41 4.25
N ILE A 4 7.12 -18.24 3.44
CA ILE A 4 6.96 -18.89 2.14
C ILE A 4 7.21 -17.94 0.97
N SER A 5 7.31 -16.62 1.21
CA SER A 5 7.53 -15.64 0.14
C SER A 5 8.83 -15.83 -0.65
N PRO A 6 9.93 -16.39 -0.11
CA PRO A 6 11.13 -16.65 -0.90
C PRO A 6 10.87 -17.63 -2.04
N ASP A 7 10.03 -18.64 -1.83
CA ASP A 7 9.70 -19.66 -2.83
C ASP A 7 8.94 -19.07 -4.03
N PHE A 8 8.28 -17.93 -3.83
CA PHE A 8 7.55 -17.18 -4.86
C PHE A 8 8.28 -15.92 -5.34
N SER A 9 9.52 -15.70 -4.92
CA SER A 9 10.31 -14.51 -5.26
C SER A 9 9.63 -13.17 -4.94
N CYS A 10 8.80 -13.09 -3.89
CA CYS A 10 8.01 -11.90 -3.54
C CYS A 10 8.28 -11.38 -2.11
N THR A 11 9.46 -11.68 -1.56
CA THR A 11 9.80 -11.34 -0.17
C THR A 11 9.87 -9.84 0.09
N GLU A 12 10.33 -9.02 -0.86
CA GLU A 12 10.37 -7.56 -0.70
C GLU A 12 8.97 -6.96 -0.58
N GLU A 13 8.05 -7.39 -1.45
CA GLU A 13 6.65 -6.98 -1.43
C GLU A 13 5.96 -7.36 -0.12
N VAL A 14 6.18 -8.61 0.33
CA VAL A 14 5.56 -9.11 1.56
C VAL A 14 6.10 -8.38 2.79
N LEU A 15 7.42 -8.15 2.87
CA LEU A 15 8.02 -7.36 3.96
C LEU A 15 7.50 -5.92 3.98
N THR A 16 7.32 -5.32 2.81
CA THR A 16 6.75 -3.97 2.66
C THR A 16 5.33 -3.91 3.21
N ILE A 17 4.47 -4.86 2.82
CA ILE A 17 3.09 -4.93 3.30
C ILE A 17 3.06 -5.12 4.82
N ILE A 18 3.87 -6.04 5.35
CA ILE A 18 3.95 -6.28 6.80
C ILE A 18 4.40 -5.03 7.55
N SER A 19 5.38 -4.29 7.02
CA SER A 19 5.84 -3.03 7.61
C SER A 19 4.70 -2.00 7.72
N LEU A 20 3.91 -1.83 6.66
CA LEU A 20 2.77 -0.91 6.65
C LEU A 20 1.62 -1.34 7.57
N LEU A 21 1.46 -2.64 7.80
CA LEU A 21 0.44 -3.18 8.72
C LEU A 21 0.88 -3.18 10.18
N SER A 22 2.19 -3.07 10.45
CA SER A 22 2.75 -3.10 11.80
C SER A 22 2.65 -1.75 12.53
N VAL A 23 2.21 -0.71 11.83
CA VAL A 23 1.98 0.64 12.35
C VAL A 23 0.51 0.99 12.28
N ASP A 24 0.11 2.08 12.94
CA ASP A 24 -1.22 2.64 12.76
C ASP A 24 -1.49 2.96 11.28
N SER A 25 -2.75 2.90 10.88
CA SER A 25 -3.13 3.08 9.48
C SER A 25 -2.58 4.39 8.90
N VAL A 26 -1.75 4.26 7.87
CA VAL A 26 -1.19 5.40 7.13
C VAL A 26 -2.22 6.15 6.28
N LEU A 27 -3.47 5.66 6.25
CA LEU A 27 -4.53 6.15 5.38
C LEU A 27 -5.47 7.08 6.16
N TYR A 28 -5.33 8.38 5.93
CA TYR A 28 -6.14 9.40 6.57
C TYR A 28 -7.41 9.72 5.75
N SER A 29 -8.57 9.76 6.39
CA SER A 29 -9.87 10.03 5.75
C SER A 29 -10.74 10.97 6.58
N PRO A 30 -10.45 12.29 6.55
CA PRO A 30 -11.23 13.28 7.29
C PRO A 30 -12.67 13.34 6.76
N PRO A 31 -13.70 13.39 7.64
CA PRO A 31 -15.10 13.37 7.21
C PRO A 31 -15.46 14.45 6.18
N ALA A 32 -14.93 15.66 6.36
CA ALA A 32 -15.21 16.80 5.47
C ALA A 32 -14.67 16.64 4.03
N ARG A 33 -13.73 15.73 3.79
CA ARG A 33 -13.14 15.49 2.45
C ARG A 33 -13.14 14.01 2.08
N ARG A 34 -14.10 13.25 2.62
CA ARG A 34 -14.16 11.80 2.44
C ARG A 34 -14.25 11.43 0.95
N ASP A 35 -15.08 12.12 0.18
CA ASP A 35 -15.31 11.83 -1.24
C ASP A 35 -14.07 12.11 -2.09
N ASP A 36 -13.36 13.22 -1.84
CA ASP A 36 -12.11 13.54 -2.51
C ASP A 36 -11.03 12.48 -2.23
N VAL A 37 -10.90 12.05 -0.97
CA VAL A 37 -9.96 11.01 -0.58
C VAL A 37 -10.30 9.69 -1.27
N LEU A 38 -11.58 9.32 -1.33
CA LEU A 38 -12.01 8.12 -2.04
C LEU A 38 -11.73 8.21 -3.54
N ALA A 39 -11.97 9.35 -4.17
CA ALA A 39 -11.67 9.57 -5.58
C ALA A 39 -10.18 9.40 -5.90
N VAL A 40 -9.29 9.87 -5.03
CA VAL A 40 -7.84 9.67 -5.18
C VAL A 40 -7.44 8.23 -4.89
N ARG A 41 -7.97 7.64 -3.81
CA ARG A 41 -7.63 6.27 -3.36
C ARG A 41 -8.03 5.22 -4.40
N LYS A 42 -9.10 5.45 -5.17
CA LYS A 42 -9.51 4.60 -6.31
C LYS A 42 -8.40 4.32 -7.31
N LYS A 43 -7.42 5.23 -7.47
CA LYS A 43 -6.29 5.04 -8.38
C LYS A 43 -5.34 3.92 -7.97
N PHE A 44 -5.37 3.50 -6.69
CA PHE A 44 -4.46 2.51 -6.13
C PHE A 44 -5.16 1.21 -5.73
N ILE A 45 -6.49 1.17 -5.78
CA ILE A 45 -7.28 -0.02 -5.43
C ILE A 45 -6.94 -1.15 -6.41
N SER A 46 -6.64 -2.32 -5.84
CA SER A 46 -6.52 -3.56 -6.60
C SER A 46 -7.74 -4.45 -6.36
N SER A 47 -8.22 -5.09 -7.43
CA SER A 47 -9.23 -6.15 -7.34
C SER A 47 -8.75 -7.39 -6.59
N GLU A 48 -7.43 -7.55 -6.44
CA GLU A 48 -6.81 -8.65 -5.68
C GLU A 48 -6.87 -8.43 -4.16
N GLY A 49 -7.25 -7.23 -3.71
CA GLY A 49 -7.55 -6.93 -2.31
C GLY A 49 -6.68 -5.84 -1.67
N ASP A 50 -6.83 -5.70 -0.35
CA ASP A 50 -6.28 -4.58 0.41
C ASP A 50 -4.76 -4.60 0.55
N HIS A 51 -4.15 -5.78 0.67
CA HIS A 51 -2.69 -5.90 0.71
C HIS A 51 -2.04 -5.40 -0.58
N MET A 52 -2.62 -5.73 -1.73
CA MET A 52 -2.13 -5.26 -3.03
C MET A 52 -2.37 -3.75 -3.19
N THR A 53 -3.49 -3.25 -2.67
CA THR A 53 -3.77 -1.80 -2.61
C THR A 53 -2.71 -1.06 -1.79
N LEU A 54 -2.34 -1.55 -0.60
CA LEU A 54 -1.28 -0.97 0.23
C LEU A 54 0.08 -0.99 -0.47
N LEU A 55 0.42 -2.09 -1.13
CA LEU A 55 1.65 -2.20 -1.90
C LEU A 55 1.69 -1.20 -3.07
N ASN A 56 0.59 -1.01 -3.79
CA ASN A 56 0.47 -0.03 -4.86
C ASN A 56 0.67 1.41 -4.35
N ILE A 57 0.09 1.74 -3.21
CA ILE A 57 0.26 3.06 -2.56
C ILE A 57 1.74 3.28 -2.22
N TYR A 58 2.40 2.30 -1.60
CA TYR A 58 3.81 2.43 -1.24
C TYR A 58 4.73 2.54 -2.46
N ARG A 59 4.50 1.74 -3.51
CA ARG A 59 5.26 1.83 -4.77
C ARG A 59 5.10 3.21 -5.41
N ALA A 60 3.90 3.78 -5.42
CA ALA A 60 3.64 5.13 -5.91
C ALA A 60 4.38 6.19 -5.07
N PHE A 61 4.36 6.06 -3.75
CA PHE A 61 5.12 6.93 -2.84
C PHE A 61 6.63 6.86 -3.11
N LYS A 62 7.21 5.65 -3.19
CA LYS A 62 8.64 5.44 -3.47
C LYS A 62 9.04 6.03 -4.83
N LYS A 63 8.19 5.88 -5.85
CA LYS A 63 8.42 6.46 -7.20
C LYS A 63 8.51 7.99 -7.18
N VAL A 64 7.71 8.67 -6.36
CA VAL A 64 7.77 10.13 -6.20
C VAL A 64 8.98 10.55 -5.36
N SER A 65 9.31 9.78 -4.31
CA SER A 65 10.41 10.11 -3.41
C SER A 65 11.80 9.78 -3.96
N GLY A 66 11.92 8.92 -4.98
CA GLY A 66 13.19 8.54 -5.62
C GLY A 66 13.81 9.58 -6.55
N ASN A 67 13.25 10.80 -6.60
CA ASN A 67 13.76 11.94 -7.38
C ASN A 67 14.44 13.01 -6.50
N LYS A 68 14.97 12.62 -5.33
CA LYS A 68 15.79 13.47 -4.46
C LYS A 68 17.22 12.97 -4.42
#